data_AF-A0A7C1JV17-F1
#
_entry.id   AF-A0A7C1JV17-F1
#
_cell.length_a   1.000
_cell.length_b   1.000
_cell.length_c   1.000
_cell.angle_alpha   90.00
_cell.angle_beta   90.00
_cell.angle_gamma   90.00
#
_symmetry.space_group_name_H-M   'P 1'
#
loop_
_entity.id
_entity.type
_entity.pdbx_description
1 polymer ?
#
loop_
_entity_poly.entity_id
_entity_poly.type
_entity_poly.pdbx_seq_one_letter_code
_entity_poly.pdbx_strand_id
1 'polypeptide(L)'
;NGRQLAAALLGRPVNDSPQWTELEKSALMETGNILGCAYMNALSRLIGQELMPSAPYFIQDYGASVLQQALITQAMTSDKALVCRTAFHRHGVNLNWHVLFVPNEAFRTAMESAMPWEPQPAKTAAADQQ
;
A
#
# COMPACT_ATOMS: atom_id res chain seq x y z
N ASN A 1 -6.29 -11.80 -0.35
CA ASN A 1 -7.51 -12.04 0.47
C ASN A 1 -7.21 -11.65 1.92
N GLY A 2 -7.88 -10.62 2.44
CA GLY A 2 -7.68 -10.08 3.80
C GLY A 2 -7.87 -11.12 4.91
N ARG A 3 -8.96 -11.89 4.82
CA ARG A 3 -9.38 -12.86 5.84
C ARG A 3 -8.39 -14.01 5.97
N GLN A 4 -7.85 -14.47 4.83
CA GLN A 4 -6.85 -15.54 4.82
C GLN A 4 -5.57 -15.18 5.57
N LEU A 5 -5.11 -13.93 5.50
CA LEU A 5 -3.94 -13.54 6.30
C LEU A 5 -4.30 -13.41 7.77
N ALA A 6 -5.43 -12.78 8.11
CA ALA A 6 -5.83 -12.67 9.51
C ALA A 6 -5.92 -14.06 10.17
N ALA A 7 -6.54 -15.02 9.47
CA ALA A 7 -6.58 -16.41 9.88
C ALA A 7 -5.18 -17.04 10.05
N ALA A 8 -4.29 -16.82 9.08
CA ALA A 8 -2.92 -17.32 9.14
C ALA A 8 -2.09 -16.71 10.29
N LEU A 9 -2.23 -15.40 10.54
CA LEU A 9 -1.55 -14.68 11.64
C LEU A 9 -2.06 -15.16 13.00
N LEU A 10 -3.36 -15.46 13.10
CA LEU A 10 -3.97 -15.90 14.35
C LEU A 10 -3.86 -17.42 14.59
N GLY A 11 -3.39 -18.19 13.60
CA GLY A 11 -3.33 -19.65 13.67
C GLY A 11 -4.71 -20.30 13.73
N ARG A 12 -5.70 -19.74 13.02
CA ARG A 12 -7.11 -20.14 13.07
C ARG A 12 -7.66 -20.39 11.67
N PRO A 13 -8.75 -21.17 11.52
CA PRO A 13 -9.46 -21.23 10.25
C PRO A 13 -10.01 -19.85 9.84
N VAL A 14 -10.28 -19.69 8.55
CA VAL A 14 -10.87 -18.46 8.01
C VAL A 14 -12.25 -18.23 8.62
N ASN A 15 -12.50 -17.00 9.06
CA ASN A 15 -13.80 -16.56 9.55
C ASN A 15 -14.62 -15.99 8.39
N ASP A 16 -15.76 -16.61 8.10
CA ASP A 16 -16.65 -16.23 7.00
C ASP A 16 -17.73 -15.22 7.42
N SER A 17 -17.69 -14.74 8.67
CA SER A 17 -18.57 -13.68 9.15
C SER A 17 -18.42 -12.42 8.30
N PRO A 18 -19.51 -11.68 8.01
CA PRO A 18 -19.41 -10.39 7.35
C PRO A 18 -18.68 -9.35 8.22
N GLN A 19 -18.74 -9.47 9.55
CA GLN A 19 -18.07 -8.56 10.47
C GLN A 19 -16.65 -9.02 10.83
N TRP A 20 -15.71 -8.09 10.86
CA TRP A 20 -14.35 -8.32 11.35
C TRP A 20 -14.30 -8.20 12.87
N THR A 21 -13.68 -9.19 13.52
CA THR A 21 -13.41 -9.13 14.96
C THR A 21 -12.29 -8.14 15.26
N GLU A 22 -12.27 -7.59 16.47
CA GLU A 22 -11.19 -6.69 16.91
C GLU A 22 -9.81 -7.36 16.87
N LEU A 23 -9.76 -8.67 17.14
CA LEU A 23 -8.50 -9.42 17.08
C LEU A 23 -7.98 -9.57 15.64
N GLU A 24 -8.87 -9.80 14.67
CA GLU A 24 -8.48 -9.84 13.25
C GLU A 24 -8.00 -8.46 12.77
N LYS A 25 -8.73 -7.39 13.10
CA LYS A 25 -8.33 -6.03 12.76
C LYS A 25 -6.97 -5.69 13.38
N SER A 26 -6.78 -6.00 14.66
CA SER A 26 -5.53 -5.77 15.37
C SER A 26 -4.35 -6.52 14.74
N ALA A 27 -4.51 -7.80 14.41
CA ALA A 27 -3.46 -8.58 13.76
C ALA A 27 -3.06 -8.00 12.39
N LEU A 28 -4.03 -7.52 11.61
CA LEU A 28 -3.77 -6.86 10.33
C LEU A 28 -3.10 -5.50 10.50
N MET A 29 -3.55 -4.68 11.46
CA MET A 29 -2.94 -3.39 11.74
C MET A 29 -1.51 -3.54 12.24
N GLU A 30 -1.22 -4.51 13.11
CA GLU A 30 0.13 -4.77 13.61
C GLU A 30 1.05 -5.24 12.47
N THR A 31 0.57 -6.14 11.62
CA THR A 31 1.32 -6.56 10.43
C THR A 31 1.56 -5.38 9.49
N GLY A 32 0.55 -4.54 9.28
CA GLY A 32 0.66 -3.31 8.51
C GLY A 32 1.68 -2.33 9.10
N ASN A 33 1.72 -2.19 10.43
CA ASN A 33 2.67 -1.36 11.14
C ASN A 33 4.11 -1.86 10.97
N ILE A 34 4.35 -3.17 11.15
CA ILE A 34 5.68 -3.77 10.94
C ILE A 34 6.17 -3.56 9.51
N LEU A 35 5.33 -3.85 8.52
CA LEU A 35 5.67 -3.67 7.10
C LEU A 35 5.85 -2.19 6.75
N GLY A 36 4.97 -1.32 7.23
CA GLY A 36 5.01 0.11 7.01
C GLY A 36 6.27 0.73 7.60
N CYS A 37 6.63 0.40 8.83
CA CYS A 37 7.87 0.84 9.48
C CYS A 37 9.11 0.36 8.72
N ALA A 38 9.16 -0.91 8.33
CA ALA A 38 10.29 -1.43 7.55
C ALA A 38 10.46 -0.70 6.21
N TYR A 39 9.34 -0.42 5.53
CA TYR A 39 9.31 0.29 4.26
C TYR A 39 9.70 1.77 4.42
N MET A 40 9.14 2.47 5.41
CA MET A 40 9.47 3.88 5.71
C MET A 40 10.93 4.04 6.14
N ASN A 41 11.47 3.10 6.92
CA ASN A 41 12.89 3.10 7.28
C ASN A 41 13.78 2.95 6.04
N ALA A 42 13.38 2.15 5.06
CA ALA A 42 14.12 2.03 3.80
C ALA A 42 14.06 3.31 2.97
N LEU A 43 12.89 3.94 2.87
CA LEU A 43 12.73 5.22 2.18
C LEU A 43 13.50 6.35 2.87
N SER A 44 13.43 6.42 4.20
CA SER A 44 14.16 7.41 5.00
C SER A 44 15.66 7.37 4.71
N ARG A 45 16.24 6.16 4.65
CA ARG A 45 17.65 5.96 4.24
C ARG A 45 17.91 6.35 2.79
N LEU A 46 16.97 6.09 1.89
CA LEU A 46 17.11 6.42 0.46
C LEU A 46 17.16 7.94 0.25
N ILE A 47 16.25 8.69 0.87
CA ILE A 47 16.16 10.15 0.67
C ILE A 47 16.96 10.96 1.69
N GLY A 48 17.58 10.32 2.68
CA GLY A 48 18.34 10.98 3.75
C GLY A 48 17.49 11.86 4.67
N GLN A 49 16.20 11.57 4.81
CA GLN A 49 15.27 12.32 5.67
C GLN A 49 14.61 11.39 6.68
N GLU A 50 14.41 11.86 7.91
CA GLU A 50 13.66 11.13 8.92
C GLU A 50 12.15 11.15 8.59
N LEU A 51 11.52 9.97 8.61
CA LEU A 51 10.09 9.80 8.34
C LEU A 51 9.43 9.19 9.58
N MET A 52 8.47 9.90 10.16
CA MET A 52 7.68 9.40 11.28
C MET A 52 6.30 8.96 10.79
N PRO A 53 6.02 7.64 10.68
CA PRO A 53 4.69 7.18 10.32
C PRO A 53 3.71 7.42 11.47
N SER A 54 2.47 7.77 11.14
CA SER A 54 1.36 7.66 12.07
C SER A 54 0.94 6.20 12.23
N ALA A 55 0.19 5.89 13.29
CA ALA A 55 -0.43 4.58 13.43
C ALA A 55 -1.34 4.26 12.21
N PRO A 56 -1.33 3.02 11.71
CA PRO A 56 -2.24 2.61 10.65
C PRO A 56 -3.68 2.53 11.17
N TYR A 57 -4.64 2.75 10.28
CA TYR A 57 -6.06 2.50 10.55
C TYR A 57 -6.59 1.41 9.61
N PHE A 58 -7.65 0.72 10.04
CA PHE A 58 -8.31 -0.31 9.24
C PHE A 58 -9.55 0.25 8.55
N ILE A 59 -9.64 0.08 7.22
CA ILE A 59 -10.84 0.35 6.43
C ILE A 59 -11.19 -0.90 5.63
N GLN A 60 -12.49 -1.17 5.54
CA GLN A 60 -13.06 -2.17 4.65
C GLN A 60 -14.06 -1.46 3.73
N ASP A 61 -13.76 -1.43 2.44
CA ASP A 61 -14.61 -0.84 1.40
C ASP A 61 -14.28 -1.50 0.05
N TYR A 62 -14.98 -1.11 -1.02
CA TYR A 62 -14.60 -1.42 -2.39
C TYR A 62 -13.19 -0.89 -2.68
N GLY A 63 -12.35 -1.73 -3.28
CA GLY A 63 -10.95 -1.38 -3.55
C GLY A 63 -10.80 -0.08 -4.35
N ALA A 64 -11.72 0.20 -5.28
CA ALA A 64 -11.74 1.45 -6.03
C ALA A 64 -11.95 2.68 -5.13
N SER A 65 -12.86 2.61 -4.14
CA SER A 65 -13.11 3.69 -3.18
C SER A 65 -11.86 3.99 -2.34
N VAL A 66 -11.20 2.93 -1.85
CA VAL A 66 -9.95 3.07 -1.06
C VAL A 66 -8.83 3.71 -1.89
N LEU A 67 -8.68 3.28 -3.15
CA LEU A 67 -7.68 3.85 -4.06
C LEU A 67 -7.98 5.31 -4.39
N GLN A 68 -9.25 5.64 -4.66
CA GLN A 68 -9.67 7.00 -4.92
C GLN A 68 -9.37 7.91 -3.74
N GLN A 69 -9.69 7.48 -2.52
CA GLN A 69 -9.37 8.23 -1.30
C GLN A 69 -7.85 8.43 -1.13
N ALA A 70 -7.03 7.44 -1.50
CA ALA A 70 -5.58 7.54 -1.41
C ALA A 70 -4.97 8.49 -2.46
N LEU A 71 -5.59 8.61 -3.64
CA LEU A 71 -5.05 9.36 -4.78
C LEU A 71 -5.61 10.78 -4.93
N ILE A 72 -6.79 11.07 -4.36
CA ILE A 72 -7.49 12.34 -4.60
C ILE A 72 -6.64 13.55 -4.22
N THR A 73 -5.88 13.46 -3.12
CA THR A 73 -5.00 14.54 -2.67
C THR A 73 -3.89 14.83 -3.68
N GLN A 74 -3.28 13.81 -4.29
CA GLN A 74 -2.30 14.04 -5.38
C GLN A 74 -2.98 14.58 -6.64
N ALA A 75 -4.14 14.05 -7.01
CA ALA A 75 -4.86 14.48 -8.21
C ALA A 75 -5.29 15.96 -8.16
N MET A 76 -5.51 16.51 -6.96
CA MET A 76 -5.84 17.92 -6.77
C MET A 76 -4.64 18.87 -6.89
N THR A 77 -3.40 18.36 -6.74
CA THR A 77 -2.19 19.19 -6.71
C THR A 77 -1.22 18.91 -7.87
N SER A 78 -1.37 17.80 -8.57
CA SER A 78 -0.45 17.40 -9.64
C SER A 78 -1.11 16.49 -10.68
N ASP A 79 -0.80 16.72 -11.95
CA ASP A 79 -1.20 15.82 -13.06
C ASP A 79 -0.35 14.52 -13.10
N LYS A 80 0.61 14.37 -12.19
CA LYS A 80 1.50 13.23 -12.08
C LYS A 80 1.35 12.55 -10.72
N ALA A 81 1.05 11.24 -10.74
CA ALA A 81 1.08 10.41 -9.55
C ALA A 81 2.22 9.37 -9.65
N LEU A 82 2.95 9.19 -8.55
CA LEU A 82 3.83 8.05 -8.36
C LEU A 82 3.09 7.01 -7.50
N VAL A 83 3.05 5.77 -7.95
CA VAL A 83 2.48 4.66 -7.19
C VAL A 83 3.48 3.52 -7.18
N CYS A 84 4.05 3.23 -6.01
CA CYS A 84 4.88 2.05 -5.83
C CYS A 84 4.00 0.91 -5.33
N ARG A 85 4.01 -0.21 -6.08
CA ARG A 85 3.28 -1.44 -5.70
C ARG A 85 4.26 -2.51 -5.28
N THR A 86 4.09 -3.01 -4.06
CA THR A 86 4.81 -4.18 -3.54
C THR A 86 3.86 -5.36 -3.51
N ALA A 87 4.29 -6.53 -3.99
CA ALA A 87 3.52 -7.77 -3.96
C ALA A 87 4.24 -8.84 -3.14
N PHE A 88 3.49 -9.62 -2.37
CA PHE A 88 4.06 -10.64 -1.49
C PHE A 88 3.87 -12.05 -2.05
N HIS A 89 4.92 -12.87 -1.90
CA HIS A 89 4.95 -14.26 -2.32
C HIS A 89 5.40 -15.13 -1.14
N ARG A 90 4.80 -16.32 -0.99
CA ARG A 90 5.18 -17.33 0.00
C ARG A 90 5.32 -18.68 -0.69
N HIS A 91 6.50 -19.29 -0.61
CA HIS A 91 6.79 -20.57 -1.27
C HIS A 91 6.39 -20.60 -2.76
N GLY A 92 6.63 -19.50 -3.49
CA GLY A 92 6.25 -19.36 -4.90
C GLY A 92 4.78 -19.02 -5.16
N VAL A 93 3.93 -19.00 -4.13
CA VAL A 93 2.51 -18.63 -4.24
C VAL A 93 2.34 -17.13 -3.98
N ASN A 94 1.70 -16.41 -4.91
CA ASN A 94 1.31 -15.02 -4.70
C ASN A 94 0.21 -14.96 -3.64
N LEU A 95 0.42 -14.14 -2.60
CA LEU A 95 -0.53 -14.04 -1.51
C LEU A 95 -1.79 -13.24 -1.89
N ASN A 96 -1.79 -12.50 -3.01
CA ASN A 96 -2.80 -11.50 -3.39
C ASN A 96 -2.90 -10.40 -2.32
N TRP A 97 -1.73 -9.88 -1.93
CA TRP A 97 -1.54 -8.81 -0.96
C TRP A 97 -0.65 -7.75 -1.59
N HIS A 98 -1.03 -6.49 -1.40
CA HIS A 98 -0.32 -5.35 -1.95
C HIS A 98 -0.07 -4.29 -0.89
N VAL A 99 1.15 -3.76 -0.86
CA VAL A 99 1.41 -2.43 -0.28
C VAL A 99 1.43 -1.44 -1.42
N LEU A 100 0.69 -0.36 -1.26
CA LEU A 100 0.71 0.78 -2.16
C LEU A 100 1.31 1.95 -1.43
N PHE A 101 2.33 2.55 -2.02
CA PHE A 101 2.93 3.78 -1.54
C PHE A 101 2.66 4.89 -2.56
N VAL A 102 2.01 5.95 -2.09
CA VAL A 102 1.58 7.09 -2.88
C VAL A 102 2.15 8.36 -2.22
N PRO A 103 3.36 8.81 -2.61
CA PRO A 103 3.97 10.00 -2.03
C PRO A 103 3.24 11.27 -2.47
N ASN A 104 3.28 12.30 -1.63
CA ASN A 104 2.94 13.65 -2.08
C ASN A 104 4.02 14.19 -3.02
N GLU A 105 3.78 15.37 -3.59
CA GLU A 105 4.71 16.00 -4.53
C GLU A 105 6.11 16.20 -3.95
N ALA A 106 6.23 16.71 -2.73
CA ALA A 106 7.53 16.95 -2.09
C ALA A 106 8.35 15.66 -1.95
N PHE A 107 7.71 14.59 -1.48
CA PHE A 107 8.38 13.30 -1.29
C PHE A 107 8.69 12.64 -2.64
N ARG A 108 7.80 12.75 -3.64
CA ARG A 108 8.08 12.30 -5.02
C ARG A 108 9.35 12.96 -5.57
N THR A 109 9.45 14.30 -5.48
CA THR A 109 10.62 15.05 -5.95
C THR A 109 11.91 14.65 -5.21
N ALA A 110 11.82 14.41 -3.91
CA ALA A 110 12.96 13.92 -3.12
C ALA A 110 13.42 12.53 -3.58
N MET A 111 12.48 11.62 -3.86
CA MET A 111 12.80 10.29 -4.40
C MET A 111 13.40 10.35 -5.81
N GLU A 112 12.85 11.17 -6.70
CA GLU A 112 13.39 11.37 -8.06
C GLU A 112 14.82 11.93 -8.05
N SER A 113 15.12 12.80 -7.07
CA SER A 113 16.47 13.33 -6.88
C SER A 113 17.45 12.28 -6.33
N ALA A 114 16.99 11.43 -5.41
CA ALA A 114 17.80 10.39 -4.78
C ALA A 114 18.02 9.16 -5.67
N MET A 115 17.10 8.90 -6.60
CA MET A 115 17.13 7.76 -7.49
C MET A 115 16.80 8.24 -8.91
N PRO A 116 17.81 8.54 -9.76
CA PRO A 116 17.55 8.93 -11.13
C PRO A 116 16.82 7.78 -11.83
N TRP A 117 15.56 8.02 -12.18
CA TRP A 117 14.69 7.05 -12.82
C TRP A 117 14.34 7.55 -14.23
N GLU A 118 14.24 6.63 -15.18
CA GLU A 118 13.70 6.93 -16.51
C GLU A 118 12.20 6.64 -16.52
N PRO A 119 11.34 7.65 -16.74
CA PRO A 119 9.92 7.44 -16.72
C PRO A 119 9.47 6.47 -17.80
N GLN A 120 8.81 5.38 -17.38
CA GLN A 120 8.07 4.54 -18.32
C GLN A 120 6.94 5.37 -18.93
N PRO A 121 6.75 5.32 -20.26
CA PRO A 121 5.66 6.04 -20.91
C PRO A 121 4.34 5.64 -20.26
N ALA A 122 3.50 6.65 -20.00
CA ALA A 122 2.18 6.43 -19.45
C ALA A 122 1.45 5.38 -20.30
N LYS A 123 1.02 4.27 -19.68
CA LYS A 123 0.10 3.36 -20.34
C LYS A 123 -1.20 4.11 -20.53
N THR A 124 -1.46 4.57 -21.75
CA THR A 124 -2.76 5.15 -22.11
C THR A 124 -3.80 4.07 -21.80
N ALA A 125 -4.73 4.38 -20.89
CA ALA A 125 -5.91 3.57 -20.64
C ALA A 125 -6.87 3.69 -21.85
N ALA A 126 -6.43 3.22 -23.01
CA ALA A 126 -7.21 3.10 -24.21
C ALA A 126 -7.22 1.63 -24.62
N ALA A 127 -8.42 1.13 -24.85
CA ALA A 127 -8.77 -0.24 -25.27
C ALA A 127 -8.80 -1.31 -24.17
N ASP A 128 -9.77 -1.20 -23.26
CA ASP A 128 -10.52 -2.36 -22.74
C ASP A 128 -11.98 -1.90 -22.49
N GLN A 129 -12.61 -1.46 -23.58
CA GLN A 129 -14.07 -1.43 -23.73
C GLN A 129 -14.39 -2.23 -24.99
N GLN A 130 -14.41 -3.56 -24.87
CA GLN A 130 -15.17 -4.44 -25.74
C GLN A 130 -15.41 -5.80 -25.08
#